data_AF-A0A259JW48-F1
#
_entry.id   AF-A0A259JW48-F1
#
_cell.length_a   1.000
_cell.length_b   1.000
_cell.length_c   1.000
_cell.angle_alpha   90.00
_cell.angle_beta   90.00
_cell.angle_gamma   90.00
#
_symmetry.space_group_name_H-M   'P 1'
#
loop_
_entity.id
_entity.type
_entity.pdbx_description
1 polymer ?
#
loop_
_entity_poly.entity_id
_entity_poly.type
_entity_poly.pdbx_seq_one_letter_code
_entity_poly.pdbx_strand_id
1 'polypeptide(L)'
;QQRIAQADRLARAVGLDMVEAGWRPTVDNYLGRVTKPRILEAVREAKGEPAAQLIDHLKKAEMAKEAERLLDGTGWLPEPLRLVDSGDVSDTPTDAAEALPAFLADSEGQDAATDGSEPHPIAAE
;
A
#
# COMPACT_ATOMS: atom_id res chain seq x y z
N GLN A 1 6.01 -3.26 0.71
CA GLN A 1 4.98 -2.67 -0.17
C GLN A 1 3.68 -3.47 -0.14
N GLN A 2 3.72 -4.81 -0.14
CA GLN A 2 2.53 -5.68 0.01
C GLN A 2 1.56 -5.24 1.15
N ARG A 3 2.02 -5.00 2.38
CA ARG A 3 1.10 -4.65 3.49
C ARG A 3 0.21 -3.42 3.24
N ILE A 4 0.71 -2.38 2.56
CA ILE A 4 -0.08 -1.17 2.28
C ILE A 4 -1.08 -1.45 1.16
N ALA A 5 -0.66 -2.13 0.09
CA ALA A 5 -1.56 -2.53 -0.99
C ALA A 5 -2.73 -3.41 -0.50
N GLN A 6 -2.47 -4.33 0.44
CA GLN A 6 -3.52 -5.13 1.09
C GLN A 6 -4.47 -4.24 1.92
N ALA A 7 -3.94 -3.26 2.67
CA ALA A 7 -4.77 -2.32 3.42
C ALA A 7 -5.65 -1.46 2.49
N ASP A 8 -5.10 -0.99 1.37
CA ASP A 8 -5.86 -0.21 0.37
C ASP A 8 -6.97 -1.02 -0.29
N ARG A 9 -6.74 -2.32 -0.55
CA ARG A 9 -7.77 -3.22 -1.06
C ARG A 9 -8.91 -3.40 -0.04
N LEU A 10 -8.57 -3.59 1.24
CA LEU A 10 -9.57 -3.71 2.31
C LEU A 10 -10.34 -2.39 2.50
N ALA A 11 -9.64 -1.27 2.53
CA ALA A 11 -10.23 0.06 2.71
C ALA A 11 -11.24 0.37 1.58
N ARG A 12 -10.90 0.05 0.32
CA ARG A 12 -11.85 0.17 -0.80
C ARG A 12 -13.05 -0.76 -0.68
N ALA A 13 -12.82 -2.02 -0.31
CA ALA A 13 -13.91 -3.01 -0.20
C ALA A 13 -14.95 -2.62 0.86
N VAL A 14 -14.54 -1.91 1.92
CA VAL A 14 -15.43 -1.46 3.00
C VAL A 14 -15.83 0.01 2.90
N GLY A 15 -15.37 0.74 1.85
CA GLY A 15 -15.61 2.17 1.70
C GLY A 15 -15.03 3.02 2.83
N LEU A 16 -13.88 2.64 3.38
CA LEU A 16 -13.23 3.35 4.47
C LEU A 16 -12.58 4.64 3.96
N ASP A 17 -13.20 5.77 4.27
CA ASP A 17 -12.56 7.08 4.20
C ASP A 17 -11.87 7.37 5.54
N MET A 18 -10.55 7.56 5.51
CA MET A 18 -9.76 7.80 6.73
C MET A 18 -10.05 9.16 7.37
N VAL A 19 -10.40 10.18 6.59
CA VAL A 19 -10.82 11.49 7.11
C VAL A 19 -12.17 11.37 7.80
N GLU A 20 -13.15 10.71 7.17
CA GLU A 20 -14.47 10.47 7.79
C GLU A 20 -14.37 9.56 9.02
N ALA A 21 -13.44 8.59 9.01
CA ALA A 21 -13.10 7.77 10.17
C ALA A 21 -12.44 8.57 11.31
N GLY A 22 -12.24 9.88 11.14
CA GLY A 22 -11.76 10.80 12.15
C GLY A 22 -10.23 10.85 12.27
N TRP A 23 -9.49 10.34 11.28
CA TRP A 23 -8.04 10.43 11.31
C TRP A 23 -7.58 11.89 11.20
N ARG A 24 -6.62 12.28 12.05
CA ARG A 24 -6.02 13.61 12.04
C ARG A 24 -4.50 13.54 12.26
N PRO A 25 -3.73 14.41 11.59
CA PRO A 25 -2.28 14.49 11.77
C PRO A 25 -1.97 15.27 13.05
N THR A 26 -1.94 14.59 14.19
CA THR A 26 -1.61 15.20 15.50
C THR A 26 -0.13 15.01 15.88
N VAL A 27 0.33 15.77 16.87
CA VAL A 27 1.67 15.63 17.47
C VAL A 27 1.90 14.23 18.03
N ASP A 28 0.91 13.66 18.72
CA ASP A 28 1.03 12.34 19.37
C ASP A 28 1.04 11.16 18.38
N ASN A 29 0.31 11.31 17.26
CA ASN A 29 0.17 10.28 16.25
C ASN A 29 1.27 10.33 15.18
N TYR A 30 1.30 11.40 14.37
CA TYR A 30 2.14 11.47 13.16
C TYR A 30 3.23 12.56 13.26
N LEU A 31 2.85 13.80 13.58
CA LEU A 31 3.74 14.97 13.48
C LEU A 31 4.92 14.91 14.46
N GLY A 32 4.76 14.27 15.62
CA GLY A 32 5.86 14.06 16.57
C GLY A 32 6.89 13.02 16.09
N ARG A 33 6.46 12.08 15.23
CA ARG A 33 7.28 10.94 14.78
C ARG A 33 8.08 11.24 13.51
N VAL A 34 7.59 12.14 12.67
CA VAL A 34 8.27 12.51 11.42
C VAL A 34 9.36 13.57 11.62
N THR A 35 10.16 13.79 10.57
CA THR A 35 11.23 14.79 10.55
C THR A 35 10.65 16.19 10.25
N LYS A 36 11.37 17.27 10.64
CA LYS A 36 10.99 18.65 10.31
C LYS A 36 10.65 18.88 8.82
N PRO A 37 11.47 18.43 7.84
CA PRO A 37 11.12 18.60 6.43
C PRO A 37 9.81 17.92 6.06
N ARG A 38 9.51 16.74 6.63
CA ARG A 38 8.25 16.04 6.36
C ARG A 38 7.04 16.78 6.92
N ILE A 39 7.19 17.49 8.03
CA ILE A 39 6.14 18.38 8.56
C ILE A 39 5.90 19.56 7.60
N LEU A 40 6.96 20.15 7.05
CA LEU A 40 6.86 21.25 6.09
C LEU A 40 6.19 20.81 4.79
N GLU A 41 6.53 19.63 4.28
CA GLU A 41 5.86 19.03 3.12
C GLU A 41 4.36 18.84 3.38
N ALA A 42 3.99 18.28 4.53
CA ALA A 42 2.60 18.08 4.89
C ALA A 42 1.80 19.39 4.90
N VAL A 43 2.36 20.44 5.54
CA VAL A 43 1.74 21.76 5.60
C VAL A 43 1.68 22.42 4.22
N ARG A 44 2.74 22.27 3.41
CA ARG A 44 2.76 22.75 2.02
C ARG A 44 1.68 22.10 1.16
N GLU A 45 1.50 20.79 1.29
CA GLU A 45 0.49 20.04 0.55
C GLU A 45 -0.95 20.43 0.97
N ALA A 46 -1.17 20.73 2.25
CA ALA A 46 -2.50 21.04 2.76
C ALA A 46 -2.91 22.52 2.66
N LYS A 47 -1.97 23.45 2.88
CA LYS A 47 -2.23 24.90 2.99
C LYS A 47 -1.36 25.75 2.05
N GLY A 48 -0.43 25.14 1.32
CA GLY A 48 0.47 25.83 0.39
C GLY A 48 1.78 26.28 1.02
N GLU A 49 2.68 26.72 0.16
CA GLU A 49 4.04 27.16 0.51
C GLU A 49 4.10 28.30 1.55
N PRO A 50 3.23 29.34 1.52
CA PRO A 50 3.28 30.41 2.52
C PRO A 50 3.11 29.91 3.96
N ALA A 51 2.25 28.91 4.16
CA ALA A 51 2.02 28.33 5.49
C ALA A 51 3.24 27.54 5.99
N ALA A 52 3.95 26.85 5.10
CA ALA A 52 5.17 26.13 5.45
C ALA A 52 6.29 27.09 5.89
N GLN A 53 6.44 28.23 5.21
CA GLN A 53 7.44 29.25 5.56
C GLN A 53 7.22 29.87 6.94
N LEU A 54 5.96 30.01 7.38
CA LEU A 54 5.62 30.51 8.71
C LEU A 54 6.14 29.61 9.84
N ILE A 55 6.34 28.31 9.60
CA ILE A 55 6.72 27.35 10.64
C ILE A 55 8.15 26.82 10.50
N ASP A 56 8.82 27.06 9.37
CA ASP A 56 10.16 26.53 9.05
C ASP A 56 11.22 26.80 10.14
N HIS A 57 11.23 28.03 10.66
CA HIS A 57 12.17 28.49 11.66
C HIS A 57 11.89 27.94 13.08
N LEU A 58 10.75 27.28 13.31
CA LEU A 58 10.38 26.77 14.62
C LEU A 58 11.19 25.52 15.01
N LYS A 59 11.35 25.28 16.31
CA LYS A 59 11.90 24.01 16.83
C LYS A 59 10.92 22.87 16.56
N LYS A 60 11.39 21.62 16.43
CA LYS A 60 10.54 20.46 16.03
C LYS A 60 9.24 20.33 16.83
N ALA A 61 9.31 20.44 18.17
CA ALA A 61 8.12 20.30 19.02
C ALA A 61 7.08 21.40 18.77
N GLU A 62 7.54 22.65 18.58
CA GLU A 62 6.66 23.79 18.30
C GLU A 62 6.15 23.76 16.85
N MET A 63 7.00 23.36 15.91
CA MET A 63 6.64 23.11 14.51
C MET A 63 5.53 22.06 14.40
N ALA A 64 5.62 20.97 15.17
CA ALA A 64 4.59 19.92 15.16
C ALA A 64 3.26 20.43 15.71
N LYS A 65 3.26 21.22 16.80
CA LYS A 65 2.04 21.84 17.36
C LYS A 65 1.40 22.81 16.39
N GLU A 66 2.18 23.68 15.77
CA GLU A 66 1.66 24.67 14.82
C GLU A 66 1.18 24.00 13.53
N ALA A 67 1.88 22.96 13.07
CA ALA A 67 1.41 22.14 11.95
C ALA A 67 0.09 21.43 12.26
N GLU A 68 -0.11 20.91 13.47
CA GLU A 68 -1.41 20.34 13.88
C GLU A 68 -2.53 21.37 13.73
N ARG A 69 -2.31 22.61 14.20
CA ARG A 69 -3.27 23.72 14.05
C ARG A 69 -3.53 24.08 12.58
N LEU A 70 -2.51 24.07 11.74
CA LEU A 70 -2.64 24.39 10.31
C LEU A 70 -3.33 23.28 9.52
N LEU A 71 -3.12 22.02 9.90
CA LEU A 71 -3.70 20.85 9.24
C LEU A 71 -5.10 20.50 9.75
N ASP A 72 -5.50 20.99 10.92
CA ASP A 72 -6.84 20.76 11.45
C ASP A 72 -7.92 21.26 10.48
N GLY A 73 -8.95 20.43 10.27
CA GLY A 73 -10.05 20.69 9.33
C GLY A 73 -9.68 20.68 7.84
N THR A 74 -8.43 20.40 7.46
CA THR A 74 -8.04 20.32 6.03
C THR A 74 -8.39 19.00 5.37
N GLY A 75 -8.64 17.94 6.15
CA GLY A 75 -8.75 16.58 5.65
C GLY A 75 -7.45 16.03 5.07
N TRP A 76 -6.30 16.67 5.35
CA TRP A 76 -5.02 16.18 4.88
C TRP A 76 -4.67 14.83 5.51
N LEU A 77 -4.31 13.88 4.64
CA LEU A 77 -3.81 12.56 5.02
C LEU A 77 -2.38 12.38 4.51
N PRO A 78 -1.51 11.64 5.22
CA PRO A 78 -0.21 11.25 4.71
C PRO A 78 -0.38 10.23 3.58
N GLU A 79 0.57 10.23 2.65
CA GLU A 79 0.56 9.37 1.45
C GLU A 79 0.16 7.91 1.71
N PRO A 80 0.63 7.20 2.77
CA PRO A 80 0.24 5.80 3.00
C PRO A 80 -1.23 5.59 3.40
N LEU A 81 -1.94 6.66 3.78
CA LEU A 81 -3.36 6.62 4.15
C LEU A 81 -4.26 7.19 3.05
N ARG A 82 -3.68 7.76 1.99
CA ARG A 82 -4.44 8.17 0.82
C ARG A 82 -4.78 6.92 0.04
N LEU A 83 -6.06 6.62 -0.07
CA LEU A 83 -6.50 5.60 -1.02
C LEU A 83 -6.13 6.09 -2.41
N VAL A 84 -5.18 5.42 -3.05
CA VAL A 84 -4.92 5.65 -4.47
C VAL A 84 -6.18 5.18 -5.19
N ASP A 85 -6.94 6.09 -5.79
CA ASP A 85 -7.98 5.72 -6.74
C ASP A 85 -7.27 4.99 -7.88
N SER A 86 -7.15 3.67 -7.77
CA SER A 86 -6.74 2.84 -8.89
C SER A 86 -7.94 2.73 -9.83
N GLY A 87 -8.29 3.84 -10.48
CA GLY A 87 -8.95 3.85 -11.78
C GLY A 87 -8.02 3.35 -12.89
N ASP A 88 -6.81 2.89 -12.55
CA ASP A 88 -5.89 2.15 -13.40
C ASP A 88 -5.62 0.76 -12.80
N VAL A 89 -6.69 0.02 -12.51
CA VAL A 89 -6.64 -1.43 -12.70
C VAL A 89 -7.59 -1.74 -13.83
N SER A 90 -7.10 -1.58 -15.06
CA SER A 90 -7.42 -2.58 -16.08
C SER A 90 -6.83 -3.91 -15.60
N ASP A 91 -7.44 -4.48 -14.56
CA ASP A 91 -7.51 -5.93 -14.42
C ASP A 91 -8.47 -6.36 -15.52
N THR A 92 -7.96 -6.34 -16.75
CA THR A 92 -8.58 -7.08 -17.83
C THR A 92 -8.63 -8.51 -17.32
N PRO A 93 -9.81 -9.13 -17.15
CA PRO A 93 -9.86 -10.53 -16.81
C PRO A 93 -9.00 -11.25 -17.84
N THR A 94 -8.08 -12.06 -17.32
CA THR A 94 -7.28 -13.03 -18.06
C THR A 94 -8.18 -13.76 -19.05
N ASP A 95 -8.20 -13.27 -20.29
CA ASP A 95 -8.61 -14.00 -21.48
C ASP A 95 -7.48 -13.89 -22.50
N ALA A 96 -6.27 -14.20 -22.04
CA ALA A 96 -5.32 -14.87 -22.91
C ALA A 96 -5.37 -16.32 -22.45
N ALA A 97 -5.99 -17.15 -23.28
CA ALA A 97 -5.77 -18.58 -23.29
C ALA A 97 -4.25 -18.80 -23.43
N GLU A 98 -3.54 -18.80 -22.29
CA GLU A 98 -2.16 -19.18 -22.20
C GLU A 98 -2.16 -20.67 -22.50
N ALA A 99 -1.78 -20.99 -23.73
CA ALA A 99 -1.67 -22.34 -24.23
C ALA A 99 -1.04 -23.21 -23.14
N LEU A 100 -1.79 -24.22 -22.71
CA LEU A 100 -1.37 -25.15 -21.67
C LEU A 100 0.08 -25.57 -21.95
N PRO A 101 0.95 -25.60 -20.93
CA PRO A 101 2.34 -26.01 -21.11
C PRO A 101 2.37 -27.37 -21.82
N ALA A 102 3.31 -27.55 -22.76
CA ALA A 102 3.40 -28.78 -23.57
C ALA A 102 3.45 -30.08 -22.74
N PHE A 103 3.83 -29.98 -21.47
CA PHE A 103 3.78 -31.07 -20.49
C PHE A 103 2.37 -31.62 -20.21
N LEU A 104 1.31 -30.83 -20.43
CA LEU A 104 -0.10 -31.22 -20.24
C LEU A 104 -0.82 -31.54 -21.56
N ALA A 105 -0.16 -31.35 -22.70
CA ALA A 105 -0.71 -31.69 -24.02
C ALA A 105 -0.47 -33.16 -24.43
N ASP A 106 0.25 -33.92 -23.61
CA ASP A 106 0.50 -35.35 -23.84
C ASP A 106 -0.38 -36.20 -22.90
N SER A 107 -1.66 -36.31 -23.26
CA SER A 107 -2.53 -37.35 -22.73
C SER A 107 -3.59 -37.70 -23.77
N GLU A 108 -3.15 -38.15 -24.93
CA GLU A 108 -4.00 -38.92 -25.85
C GLU A 108 -3.27 -40.21 -26.24
N GLY A 109 -3.40 -41.19 -25.35
CA GLY A 109 -3.46 -42.64 -25.61
C GLY A 109 -2.47 -43.28 -26.58
N GLN A 110 -1.55 -44.09 -26.05
CA GLN A 110 -1.30 -45.41 -26.63
C GLN A 110 -0.79 -46.39 -25.56
N ASP A 111 -1.56 -47.46 -25.35
CA ASP A 111 -1.18 -48.66 -24.60
C ASP A 111 0.18 -49.23 -25.02
N ALA A 112 1.01 -49.64 -24.04
CA ALA A 112 1.51 -51.03 -23.93
C ALA A 112 2.64 -51.15 -22.89
N ALA A 113 2.34 -51.92 -21.83
CA ALA A 113 3.20 -52.87 -21.10
C ALA A 113 4.71 -52.59 -20.89
N THR A 114 5.12 -52.55 -19.62
CA THR A 114 6.11 -53.44 -18.93
C THR A 114 6.42 -52.81 -17.56
N ASP A 115 5.83 -53.32 -16.49
CA ASP A 115 6.40 -54.28 -15.53
C ASP A 115 7.54 -53.74 -14.64
N GLY A 116 7.31 -53.75 -13.32
CA GLY A 116 8.37 -54.00 -12.34
C GLY A 116 8.77 -52.87 -11.36
N SER A 117 8.15 -52.89 -10.17
CA SER A 117 8.70 -52.61 -8.83
C SER A 117 9.37 -51.26 -8.44
N GLU A 118 8.75 -50.63 -7.43
CA GLU A 118 9.31 -49.75 -6.37
C GLU A 118 10.62 -50.27 -5.70
N PRO A 119 11.36 -49.56 -4.77
CA PRO A 119 11.42 -48.13 -4.36
C PRO A 119 12.85 -47.57 -3.94
N HIS A 120 12.91 -46.29 -3.48
CA HIS A 120 13.84 -45.62 -2.51
C HIS A 120 15.30 -45.23 -2.93
N PRO A 121 15.98 -44.22 -2.29
CA PRO A 121 15.74 -43.65 -0.95
C PRO A 121 15.77 -42.11 -0.80
N ILE A 122 15.27 -41.64 0.36
CA ILE A 122 15.39 -40.27 0.88
C ILE A 122 16.59 -40.27 1.84
N ALA A 123 17.53 -39.33 1.68
CA ALA A 123 18.58 -39.06 2.64
C ALA A 123 18.35 -37.67 3.27
N ALA A 124 18.39 -37.64 4.60
CA ALA A 124 18.32 -36.46 5.44
C ALA A 124 19.74 -36.03 5.85
N GLU A 125 19.97 -34.72 5.92
CA GLU A 125 20.93 -34.09 6.84
C GLU A 125 20.34 -32.77 7.35
#